data_AF-A0A7X4E206-F1
#
_entry.id   AF-A0A7X4E206-F1
#
_cell.length_a   1.000
_cell.length_b   1.000
_cell.length_c   1.000
_cell.angle_alpha   90.00
_cell.angle_beta   90.00
_cell.angle_gamma   90.00
#
_symmetry.space_group_name_H-M   'P 1'
#
loop_
_entity.id
_entity.type
_entity.pdbx_description
1 polymer ?
#
loop_
_entity_poly.entity_id
_entity_poly.type
_entity_poly.pdbx_seq_one_letter_code
_entity_poly.pdbx_strand_id
1 'polypeptide(L)'
;MTLPKPNVPKSPVVPSRGATPVTGLALHRRTFLRGVGATLALPLLDSMVPAFAAVRNTAAKPVQRFFTGYVPNGIIMKEWTPATEGALGDLPSTLEPLTPFKDRLLVVSGLADAPAFPLPGEGTGDHVRAAATFLTGIHPKKTDGPDIRAGKSMDQIAAEKLGTETMLASLELAIDPNELIGACEAGWSCAYANTLSWRTPTNPLPMENQPRAVFERLFGDTDSTTPEARLARIQEDRSILDSLVHEVADFQQQLGPGDRTKVTQYLDAIRDIERRIQFAEAQSERELPELARPAGGIPDTFAEHARLMFDLQVLAFQADLTRVSTFMMSREVSPRTYPELGIPDPHHGMSHHQNRPEQIVKLAKLNRHHIEQLVYFIEKLEATPDGDGTLFDQVLMQYGCGISDSNQHLHVNLPVLVAGGAAGRIKGGRHLRVVEETPLTNLQVALLEKLDVPIESLGDSTGAVKHLSGV
;
A
#
# COMPACT_ATOMS: atom_id res chain seq x y z
N MET A 1 -92.53 -34.33 20.80
CA MET A 1 -91.18 -34.31 21.39
C MET A 1 -90.65 -32.90 21.22
N THR A 2 -90.54 -32.18 22.34
CA THR A 2 -90.36 -30.73 22.45
C THR A 2 -88.95 -30.31 22.05
N LEU A 3 -88.87 -29.32 21.14
CA LEU A 3 -87.65 -28.62 20.74
C LEU A 3 -86.99 -27.90 21.93
N PRO A 4 -85.65 -27.90 22.03
CA PRO A 4 -84.94 -26.84 22.72
C PRO A 4 -84.14 -25.94 21.75
N LYS A 5 -84.13 -24.67 22.15
CA LYS A 5 -83.63 -23.42 21.56
C LYS A 5 -82.24 -23.46 20.87
N PRO A 6 -81.98 -22.53 19.93
CA PRO A 6 -80.68 -22.35 19.31
C PRO A 6 -79.71 -21.66 20.27
N ASN A 7 -78.47 -22.16 20.33
CA ASN A 7 -77.36 -21.53 21.05
C ASN A 7 -76.41 -20.91 20.01
N VAL A 8 -76.21 -19.59 20.11
CA VAL A 8 -75.33 -18.80 19.24
C VAL A 8 -73.87 -18.95 19.70
N PRO A 9 -72.93 -19.39 18.84
CA PRO A 9 -71.51 -19.20 19.09
C PRO A 9 -71.00 -17.92 18.39
N LYS A 10 -70.24 -17.14 19.17
CA LYS A 10 -69.67 -15.84 18.84
C LYS A 10 -68.64 -15.93 17.69
N SER A 11 -68.59 -14.90 16.86
CA SER A 11 -67.59 -14.69 15.82
C SER A 11 -66.15 -14.75 16.38
N PRO A 12 -65.19 -15.33 15.65
CA PRO A 12 -63.79 -15.30 16.05
C PRO A 12 -63.20 -13.90 15.88
N VAL A 13 -62.67 -13.36 16.97
CA VAL A 13 -61.92 -12.11 17.06
C VAL A 13 -60.53 -12.32 16.45
N VAL A 14 -60.22 -11.53 15.42
CA VAL A 14 -58.88 -11.40 14.84
C VAL A 14 -58.02 -10.53 15.77
N PRO A 15 -56.82 -10.97 16.20
CA PRO A 15 -55.94 -10.14 17.01
C PRO A 15 -55.17 -9.16 16.11
N SER A 16 -55.53 -7.87 16.17
CA SER A 16 -54.66 -6.76 15.77
C SER A 16 -53.69 -6.42 16.92
N ARG A 17 -52.40 -6.72 16.75
CA ARG A 17 -51.29 -6.05 17.45
C ARG A 17 -50.52 -5.33 16.35
N GLY A 18 -50.29 -4.03 16.35
CA GLY A 18 -50.17 -3.08 17.45
C GLY A 18 -48.97 -2.24 17.07
N ALA A 19 -49.16 -1.29 16.14
CA ALA A 19 -48.14 -0.34 15.75
C ALA A 19 -47.80 0.52 16.97
N THR A 20 -46.56 0.45 17.43
CA THR A 20 -45.99 1.41 18.39
C THR A 20 -45.93 2.77 17.70
N PRO A 21 -46.61 3.82 18.22
CA PRO A 21 -46.39 5.16 17.73
C PRO A 21 -45.02 5.62 18.20
N VAL A 22 -44.08 5.79 17.27
CA VAL A 22 -42.89 6.60 17.51
C VAL A 22 -43.39 8.04 17.67
N THR A 23 -43.58 8.47 18.92
CA THR A 23 -43.87 9.87 19.23
C THR A 23 -42.62 10.69 18.90
N GLY A 24 -42.60 11.26 17.69
CA GLY A 24 -41.64 12.28 17.30
C GLY A 24 -41.88 13.57 18.09
N LEU A 25 -41.40 13.60 19.33
CA LEU A 25 -41.34 14.83 20.11
C LEU A 25 -40.11 15.63 19.65
N ALA A 26 -40.32 16.51 18.67
CA ALA A 26 -39.34 17.53 18.31
C ALA A 26 -39.48 18.72 19.28
N LEU A 27 -38.53 18.87 20.20
CA LEU A 27 -38.42 20.08 21.01
C LEU A 27 -37.87 21.22 20.13
N HIS A 28 -38.64 22.30 20.00
CA HIS A 28 -38.18 23.50 19.31
C HIS A 28 -36.98 24.12 20.05
N ARG A 29 -35.88 24.40 19.32
CA ARG A 29 -34.61 25.00 19.85
C ARG A 29 -34.80 26.26 20.71
N ARG A 30 -35.93 26.96 20.59
CA ARG A 30 -36.24 28.18 21.36
C ARG A 30 -36.84 27.93 22.75
N THR A 31 -37.31 26.72 23.06
CA THR A 31 -37.87 26.37 24.37
C THR A 31 -36.77 26.03 25.40
N PHE A 32 -35.57 25.68 24.93
CA PHE A 32 -34.46 25.23 25.79
C PHE A 32 -33.63 26.39 26.37
N LEU A 33 -33.64 27.58 25.75
CA LEU A 33 -32.81 28.73 26.15
C LEU A 33 -33.52 29.75 27.06
N ARG A 34 -34.42 29.31 27.95
CA ARG A 34 -35.01 30.17 28.99
C ARG A 34 -34.81 29.68 30.43
N GLY A 35 -34.03 28.62 30.66
CA GLY A 35 -33.73 28.11 32.00
C GLY A 35 -32.29 28.34 32.43
N VAL A 36 -32.04 29.49 33.06
CA VAL A 36 -31.02 29.82 34.08
C VAL A 36 -29.77 28.91 34.22
N GLY A 37 -28.64 29.46 33.77
CA GLY A 37 -27.34 29.55 34.45
C GLY A 37 -26.83 28.41 35.36
N ALA A 38 -26.00 27.54 34.80
CA ALA A 38 -24.74 27.03 35.38
C ALA A 38 -24.11 26.05 34.36
N THR A 39 -22.88 26.33 33.94
CA THR A 39 -22.09 25.47 33.03
C THR A 39 -21.61 24.22 33.76
N LEU A 40 -22.16 23.06 33.39
CA LEU A 40 -21.54 21.76 33.55
C LEU A 40 -21.53 21.11 32.16
N ALA A 41 -20.33 20.91 31.61
CA ALA A 41 -20.13 20.15 30.38
C ALA A 41 -20.52 18.69 30.65
N LEU A 42 -21.65 18.26 30.06
CA LEU A 42 -22.07 16.86 30.06
C LEU A 42 -21.53 16.17 28.79
N PRO A 43 -21.16 14.88 28.87
CA PRO A 43 -20.70 14.12 27.72
C PRO A 43 -21.82 13.99 26.68
N LEU A 44 -21.46 14.17 25.41
CA LEU A 44 -22.38 14.01 24.29
C LEU A 44 -22.86 12.55 24.24
N LEU A 45 -24.16 12.33 24.42
CA LEU A 45 -24.80 11.03 24.18
C LEU A 45 -25.19 10.94 22.69
N ASP A 46 -24.95 9.78 22.07
CA ASP A 46 -25.15 9.46 20.64
C ASP A 46 -26.52 9.84 20.05
N SER A 47 -27.52 10.12 20.89
CA SER A 47 -28.86 10.55 20.47
C SER A 47 -28.98 12.03 20.09
N MET A 48 -27.90 12.81 20.09
CA MET A 48 -27.94 14.28 19.88
C MET A 48 -27.18 14.78 18.64
N VAL A 49 -26.95 13.93 17.63
CA VAL A 49 -26.39 14.36 16.34
C VAL A 49 -27.51 14.56 15.29
N PRO A 50 -27.92 15.81 15.01
CA PRO A 50 -28.45 16.12 13.70
C PRO A 50 -27.81 17.40 13.12
N ALA A 51 -26.73 17.23 12.36
CA ALA A 51 -26.26 18.21 11.37
C ALA A 51 -25.26 17.69 10.31
N PHE A 52 -24.98 16.38 10.21
CA PHE A 52 -24.16 15.80 9.12
C PHE A 52 -24.81 14.63 8.38
N ALA A 53 -26.10 14.35 8.62
CA ALA A 53 -26.83 13.31 7.89
C ALA A 53 -27.04 13.64 6.39
N ALA A 54 -26.75 14.85 5.93
CA ALA A 54 -26.87 15.24 4.52
C ALA A 54 -25.68 14.82 3.64
N VAL A 55 -24.53 14.43 4.22
CA VAL A 55 -23.38 13.88 3.46
C VAL A 55 -23.43 12.35 3.34
N ARG A 56 -24.27 11.68 4.15
CA ARG A 56 -24.49 10.22 4.08
C ARG A 56 -25.35 9.75 2.89
N ASN A 57 -26.01 10.66 2.16
CA ASN A 57 -26.97 10.32 1.10
C ASN A 57 -26.43 10.47 -0.33
N THR A 58 -25.14 10.71 -0.50
CA THR A 58 -24.43 10.42 -1.77
C THR A 58 -23.51 9.25 -1.48
N ALA A 59 -23.64 8.14 -2.20
CA ALA A 59 -22.64 7.08 -2.16
C ALA A 59 -21.28 7.74 -2.46
N ALA A 60 -20.46 7.90 -1.43
CA ALA A 60 -19.14 8.51 -1.59
C ALA A 60 -18.39 7.65 -2.61
N LYS A 61 -17.80 8.28 -3.63
CA LYS A 61 -16.99 7.55 -4.61
C LYS A 61 -15.92 6.78 -3.82
N PRO A 62 -15.79 5.46 -4.00
CA PRO A 62 -14.80 4.67 -3.28
C PRO A 62 -13.38 5.23 -3.49
N VAL A 63 -12.64 5.43 -2.40
CA VAL A 63 -11.28 5.99 -2.44
C VAL A 63 -10.29 4.91 -2.81
N GLN A 64 -9.77 4.94 -4.04
CA GLN A 64 -8.78 3.98 -4.50
C GLN A 64 -7.44 4.23 -3.82
N ARG A 65 -6.85 3.18 -3.26
CA ARG A 65 -5.49 3.17 -2.71
C ARG A 65 -4.67 2.06 -3.34
N PHE A 66 -3.37 2.26 -3.46
CA PHE A 66 -2.45 1.29 -4.03
C PHE A 66 -1.33 0.98 -3.05
N PHE A 67 -1.06 -0.32 -2.88
CA PHE A 67 0.09 -0.84 -2.17
C PHE A 67 0.87 -1.77 -3.09
N THR A 68 2.19 -1.64 -3.10
CA THR A 68 3.08 -2.65 -3.69
C THR A 68 4.12 -3.13 -2.69
N GLY A 69 4.16 -4.44 -2.45
CA GLY A 69 5.13 -5.11 -1.59
C GLY A 69 6.14 -5.91 -2.41
N TYR A 70 7.42 -5.78 -2.08
CA TYR A 70 8.50 -6.54 -2.72
C TYR A 70 9.27 -7.37 -1.69
N VAL A 71 9.52 -8.63 -2.04
CA VAL A 71 10.47 -9.49 -1.33
C VAL A 71 11.60 -9.91 -2.26
N PRO A 72 12.83 -10.08 -1.75
CA PRO A 72 13.98 -10.34 -2.60
C PRO A 72 14.32 -11.83 -2.70
N ASN A 73 15.31 -12.15 -3.53
CA ASN A 73 16.02 -13.44 -3.55
C ASN A 73 15.15 -14.68 -3.83
N GLY A 74 14.10 -14.51 -4.63
CA GLY A 74 13.33 -15.63 -5.17
C GLY A 74 12.47 -16.37 -4.15
N ILE A 75 11.67 -17.32 -4.65
CA ILE A 75 10.72 -18.10 -3.86
C ILE A 75 10.80 -19.57 -4.25
N ILE A 76 10.57 -20.48 -3.30
CA ILE A 76 10.35 -21.90 -3.64
C ILE A 76 9.01 -22.04 -4.40
N MET A 77 9.05 -21.94 -5.73
CA MET A 77 7.85 -21.83 -6.57
C MET A 77 6.88 -23.01 -6.45
N LYS A 78 7.38 -24.20 -6.09
CA LYS A 78 6.58 -25.39 -5.77
C LYS A 78 5.64 -25.17 -4.57
N GLU A 79 6.05 -24.33 -3.64
CA GLU A 79 5.31 -23.98 -2.41
C GLU A 79 4.51 -22.67 -2.56
N TRP A 80 4.73 -21.93 -3.65
CA TRP A 80 4.02 -20.69 -4.01
C TRP A 80 2.83 -20.92 -4.94
N THR A 81 2.98 -21.77 -5.96
CA THR A 81 2.06 -21.79 -7.11
C THR A 81 0.91 -22.77 -6.89
N PRO A 82 -0.37 -22.34 -6.97
CA PRO A 82 -1.51 -23.25 -6.96
C PRO A 82 -1.45 -24.24 -8.14
N ALA A 83 -1.76 -25.50 -7.89
CA ALA A 83 -1.61 -26.57 -8.89
C ALA A 83 -2.56 -26.43 -10.09
N THR A 84 -3.77 -25.90 -9.87
CA THR A 84 -4.82 -25.77 -10.88
C THR A 84 -5.13 -24.31 -11.18
N GLU A 85 -5.37 -23.98 -12.44
CA GLU A 85 -5.94 -22.68 -12.86
C GLU A 85 -7.41 -22.58 -12.46
N GLY A 86 -7.92 -21.36 -12.26
CA GLY A 86 -9.32 -21.09 -11.96
C GLY A 86 -9.55 -20.86 -10.48
N ALA A 87 -10.62 -21.41 -9.91
CA ALA A 87 -10.95 -21.20 -8.49
C ALA A 87 -9.86 -21.76 -7.56
N LEU A 88 -9.51 -21.01 -6.52
CA LEU A 88 -8.50 -21.45 -5.54
C LEU A 88 -9.07 -22.53 -4.61
N GLY A 89 -8.45 -23.71 -4.67
CA GLY A 89 -8.63 -24.78 -3.69
C GLY A 89 -7.88 -24.49 -2.39
N ASP A 90 -7.14 -25.49 -1.90
CA ASP A 90 -6.19 -25.29 -0.80
C ASP A 90 -4.98 -24.51 -1.31
N LEU A 91 -4.56 -23.50 -0.53
CA LEU A 91 -3.38 -22.71 -0.86
C LEU A 91 -2.10 -23.53 -0.57
N PRO A 92 -1.05 -23.41 -1.40
CA PRO A 92 0.21 -24.09 -1.16
C PRO A 92 0.92 -23.51 0.07
N SER A 93 1.90 -24.22 0.63
CA SER A 93 2.46 -23.98 1.97
C SER A 93 2.98 -22.55 2.22
N THR A 94 3.55 -21.88 1.21
CA THR A 94 3.97 -20.48 1.34
C THR A 94 2.79 -19.53 1.46
N LEU A 95 1.69 -19.79 0.74
CA LEU A 95 0.49 -18.95 0.70
C LEU A 95 -0.60 -19.36 1.70
N GLU A 96 -0.48 -20.52 2.33
CA GLU A 96 -1.47 -21.06 3.28
C GLU A 96 -1.90 -20.09 4.39
N PRO A 97 -1.04 -19.22 4.96
CA PRO A 97 -1.48 -18.21 5.93
C PRO A 97 -2.56 -17.25 5.42
N LEU A 98 -2.66 -17.05 4.09
CA LEU A 98 -3.65 -16.17 3.47
C LEU A 98 -5.03 -16.83 3.29
N THR A 99 -5.22 -18.08 3.73
CA THR A 99 -6.49 -18.81 3.61
C THR A 99 -7.71 -18.01 4.09
N PRO A 100 -7.66 -17.25 5.22
CA PRO A 100 -8.79 -16.41 5.65
C PRO A 100 -9.24 -15.35 4.62
N PHE A 101 -8.35 -14.95 3.72
CA PHE A 101 -8.59 -13.90 2.72
C PHE A 101 -8.71 -14.45 1.29
N LYS A 102 -8.77 -15.78 1.12
CA LYS A 102 -8.67 -16.46 -0.19
C LYS A 102 -9.56 -15.88 -1.28
N ASP A 103 -10.80 -15.52 -0.95
CA ASP A 103 -11.79 -14.97 -1.89
C ASP A 103 -11.41 -13.58 -2.44
N ARG A 104 -10.39 -12.95 -1.84
CA ARG A 104 -9.85 -11.64 -2.17
C ARG A 104 -8.43 -11.71 -2.75
N LEU A 105 -7.98 -12.92 -3.12
CA LEU A 105 -6.66 -13.16 -3.70
C LEU A 105 -6.75 -13.53 -5.18
N LEU A 106 -5.81 -13.03 -5.96
CA LEU A 106 -5.53 -13.46 -7.32
C LEU A 106 -4.05 -13.85 -7.41
N VAL A 107 -3.77 -15.14 -7.52
CA VAL A 107 -2.41 -15.62 -7.79
C VAL A 107 -2.22 -15.61 -9.31
N VAL A 108 -1.15 -15.00 -9.81
CA VAL A 108 -0.90 -14.90 -11.25
C VAL A 108 0.37 -15.65 -11.61
N SER A 109 0.29 -16.62 -12.52
CA SER A 109 1.44 -17.40 -13.01
C SER A 109 1.69 -17.18 -14.50
N GLY A 110 2.94 -17.37 -14.94
CA GLY A 110 3.37 -17.18 -16.34
C GLY A 110 3.93 -15.79 -16.65
N LEU A 111 4.01 -14.92 -15.64
CA LEU A 111 4.59 -13.57 -15.79
C LEU A 111 6.11 -13.63 -15.91
N ALA A 112 6.72 -12.74 -16.70
CA ALA A 112 8.17 -12.61 -16.82
C ALA A 112 8.61 -11.15 -16.80
N ASP A 113 9.87 -10.95 -16.44
CA ASP A 113 10.56 -9.66 -16.53
C ASP A 113 11.74 -9.82 -17.49
N ALA A 114 11.44 -9.72 -18.78
CA ALA A 114 12.45 -9.85 -19.82
C ALA A 114 13.60 -8.81 -19.68
N PRO A 115 13.32 -7.54 -19.31
CA PRO A 115 14.35 -6.55 -18.99
C PRO A 115 15.27 -6.89 -17.82
N ALA A 116 14.97 -7.90 -17.01
CA ALA A 116 15.86 -8.32 -15.94
C ALA A 116 16.99 -9.25 -16.43
N PHE A 117 16.87 -9.84 -17.62
CA PHE A 117 17.92 -10.69 -18.19
C PHE A 117 19.14 -9.88 -18.66
N PRO A 118 20.37 -10.42 -18.52
CA PRO A 118 21.58 -9.70 -18.89
C PRO A 118 21.65 -9.43 -20.41
N LEU A 119 22.08 -8.22 -20.77
CA LEU A 119 22.47 -7.92 -22.14
C LEU A 119 23.91 -8.41 -22.42
N PRO A 120 24.29 -8.61 -23.70
CA PRO A 120 25.65 -9.01 -24.05
C PRO A 120 26.72 -8.11 -23.41
N GLY A 121 27.60 -8.70 -22.61
CA GLY A 121 28.70 -8.01 -21.93
C GLY A 121 28.39 -7.52 -20.51
N GLU A 122 27.17 -7.70 -20.00
CA GLU A 122 26.81 -7.23 -18.66
C GLU A 122 27.25 -8.17 -17.53
N GLY A 123 27.38 -9.47 -17.76
CA GLY A 123 27.80 -10.41 -16.71
C GLY A 123 26.80 -10.45 -15.55
N THR A 124 27.29 -10.33 -14.31
CA THR A 124 26.44 -10.39 -13.11
C THR A 124 25.48 -9.18 -13.02
N GLY A 125 24.57 -9.19 -12.06
CA GLY A 125 23.59 -8.11 -11.84
C GLY A 125 22.15 -8.57 -11.76
N ASP A 126 21.87 -9.88 -11.75
CA ASP A 126 20.51 -10.43 -11.83
C ASP A 126 19.63 -9.93 -10.68
N HIS A 127 20.21 -9.89 -9.49
CA HIS A 127 19.59 -9.35 -8.28
C HIS A 127 19.30 -7.84 -8.40
N VAL A 128 20.27 -7.06 -8.86
CA VAL A 128 20.11 -5.61 -9.00
C VAL A 128 19.12 -5.26 -10.12
N ARG A 129 19.16 -5.99 -11.24
CA ARG A 129 18.21 -5.84 -12.33
C ARG A 129 16.80 -6.19 -11.88
N ALA A 130 16.61 -7.28 -11.15
CA ALA A 130 15.29 -7.69 -10.63
C ALA A 130 14.59 -6.57 -9.85
N ALA A 131 15.29 -5.91 -8.92
CA ALA A 131 14.71 -4.80 -8.16
C ALA A 131 14.42 -3.58 -9.05
N ALA A 132 15.36 -3.19 -9.92
CA ALA A 132 15.20 -2.02 -10.78
C ALA A 132 14.07 -2.15 -11.81
N THR A 133 13.84 -3.37 -12.31
CA THR A 133 12.87 -3.68 -13.37
C THR A 133 11.48 -3.95 -12.82
N PHE A 134 11.34 -4.47 -11.60
CA PHE A 134 10.06 -4.94 -11.05
C PHE A 134 8.89 -3.96 -11.20
N LEU A 135 9.09 -2.65 -10.97
CA LEU A 135 8.04 -1.63 -11.14
C LEU A 135 8.22 -0.76 -12.39
N THR A 136 9.34 -0.88 -13.12
CA THR A 136 9.65 -0.01 -14.27
C THR A 136 9.48 -0.72 -15.60
N GLY A 137 9.72 -2.04 -15.65
CA GLY A 137 9.85 -2.85 -16.85
C GLY A 137 10.90 -2.32 -17.84
N ILE A 138 11.94 -1.63 -17.36
CA ILE A 138 12.99 -1.09 -18.20
C ILE A 138 14.35 -1.63 -17.73
N HIS A 139 15.12 -2.16 -18.68
CA HIS A 139 16.47 -2.65 -18.44
C HIS A 139 17.34 -1.49 -17.93
N PRO A 140 17.84 -1.54 -16.69
CA PRO A 140 18.62 -0.45 -16.14
C PRO A 140 19.94 -0.31 -16.88
N LYS A 141 20.41 0.92 -17.07
CA LYS A 141 21.72 1.18 -17.64
C LYS A 141 22.79 0.67 -16.66
N LYS A 142 23.62 -0.27 -17.09
CA LYS A 142 24.80 -0.68 -16.34
C LYS A 142 25.76 0.50 -16.15
N THR A 143 25.85 0.98 -14.91
CA THR A 143 26.74 2.06 -14.47
C THR A 143 26.86 2.00 -12.95
N ASP A 144 28.02 2.35 -12.41
CA ASP A 144 28.25 2.68 -11.00
C ASP A 144 28.44 4.20 -10.78
N GLY A 145 28.27 4.99 -11.85
CA GLY A 145 28.37 6.44 -11.86
C GLY A 145 27.03 7.17 -11.67
N PRO A 146 27.02 8.51 -11.79
CA PRO A 146 25.84 9.34 -11.56
C PRO A 146 24.82 9.31 -12.70
N ASP A 147 25.15 8.67 -13.83
CA ASP A 147 24.35 8.63 -15.06
C ASP A 147 23.37 7.45 -15.09
N ILE A 148 22.75 7.17 -13.93
CA ILE A 148 21.75 6.13 -13.72
C ILE A 148 20.52 6.33 -14.59
N ARG A 149 19.95 5.22 -15.08
CA ARG A 149 18.72 5.21 -15.87
C ARG A 149 18.01 3.88 -15.75
N ALA A 150 16.74 3.90 -15.36
CA ALA A 150 15.82 2.77 -15.44
C ALA A 150 14.56 3.23 -16.20
N GLY A 151 13.45 3.48 -15.51
CA GLY A 151 12.21 4.04 -16.07
C GLY A 151 11.41 4.73 -14.98
N LYS A 152 10.30 5.40 -15.32
CA LYS A 152 9.32 5.81 -14.31
C LYS A 152 8.59 4.56 -13.82
N SER A 153 8.44 4.40 -12.51
CA SER A 153 7.84 3.21 -11.93
C SER A 153 6.30 3.30 -11.85
N MET A 154 5.62 2.15 -11.82
CA MET A 154 4.15 2.08 -11.80
C MET A 154 3.53 2.80 -10.60
N ASP A 155 4.16 2.73 -9.43
CA ASP A 155 3.69 3.38 -8.21
C ASP A 155 3.74 4.90 -8.35
N GLN A 156 4.75 5.42 -9.04
CA GLN A 156 4.87 6.86 -9.30
C GLN A 156 3.91 7.34 -10.40
N ILE A 157 3.59 6.49 -11.38
CA ILE A 157 2.48 6.74 -12.32
C ILE A 157 1.14 6.82 -11.56
N ALA A 158 0.90 5.89 -10.63
CA ALA A 158 -0.29 5.93 -9.78
C ALA A 158 -0.31 7.19 -8.89
N ALA A 159 0.82 7.56 -8.31
CA ALA A 159 0.97 8.73 -7.43
C ALA A 159 0.68 10.06 -8.14
N GLU A 160 1.02 10.18 -9.43
CA GLU A 160 0.69 11.38 -10.23
C GLU A 160 -0.81 11.66 -10.31
N LYS A 161 -1.66 10.62 -10.19
CA LYS A 161 -3.12 10.75 -10.20
C LYS A 161 -3.74 10.68 -8.81
N LEU A 162 -3.37 9.69 -8.01
CA LEU A 162 -3.97 9.44 -6.70
C LEU A 162 -3.45 10.41 -5.63
N GLY A 163 -2.19 10.84 -5.76
CA GLY A 163 -1.52 11.73 -4.83
C GLY A 163 -1.95 13.19 -4.94
N THR A 164 -2.80 13.57 -5.92
CA THR A 164 -3.32 14.94 -6.03
C THR A 164 -4.37 15.28 -4.98
N GLU A 165 -4.89 14.26 -4.28
CA GLU A 165 -5.92 14.40 -3.25
C GLU A 165 -5.38 14.16 -1.83
N THR A 166 -4.06 14.00 -1.67
CA THR A 166 -3.42 13.68 -0.39
C THR A 166 -2.20 14.55 -0.10
N MET A 167 -1.86 14.60 1.19
CA MET A 167 -0.71 15.33 1.73
C MET A 167 0.64 14.85 1.13
N LEU A 168 0.81 13.54 1.04
CA LEU A 168 1.94 12.88 0.41
C LEU A 168 1.47 12.23 -0.88
N ALA A 169 2.20 12.45 -1.98
CA ALA A 169 1.86 11.81 -3.25
C ALA A 169 2.02 10.28 -3.17
N SER A 170 3.04 9.83 -2.45
CA SER A 170 3.37 8.43 -2.21
C SER A 170 4.24 8.27 -0.95
N LEU A 171 4.36 7.03 -0.47
CA LEU A 171 5.17 6.64 0.68
C LEU A 171 6.08 5.46 0.32
N GLU A 172 7.38 5.71 0.27
CA GLU A 172 8.44 4.76 -0.12
C GLU A 172 9.15 4.21 1.12
N LEU A 173 8.98 2.93 1.41
CA LEU A 173 9.43 2.29 2.64
C LEU A 173 10.33 1.09 2.37
N ALA A 174 11.24 0.81 3.29
CA ALA A 174 12.07 -0.38 3.29
C ALA A 174 12.36 -0.89 4.71
N ILE A 175 12.89 -2.09 4.82
CA ILE A 175 13.41 -2.64 6.09
C ILE A 175 14.92 -2.56 6.17
N ASP A 176 15.59 -2.83 5.05
CA ASP A 176 17.04 -2.74 4.98
C ASP A 176 17.48 -1.27 4.84
N PRO A 177 18.67 -0.90 5.36
CA PRO A 177 19.23 0.43 5.18
C PRO A 177 19.34 0.79 3.70
N ASN A 178 19.05 2.06 3.38
CA ASN A 178 19.07 2.57 2.03
C ASN A 178 20.30 3.46 1.78
N GLU A 179 21.21 3.01 0.92
CA GLU A 179 22.36 3.79 0.46
C GLU A 179 22.31 3.92 -1.06
N LEU A 180 21.75 5.00 -1.61
CA LEU A 180 21.60 5.12 -3.09
C LEU A 180 22.91 5.40 -3.84
N ILE A 181 23.98 5.76 -3.13
CA ILE A 181 25.25 6.19 -3.71
C ILE A 181 26.26 5.04 -3.68
N GLY A 182 26.97 4.84 -4.78
CA GLY A 182 28.03 3.84 -4.89
C GLY A 182 27.65 2.65 -5.75
N ALA A 183 28.44 1.58 -5.64
CA ALA A 183 28.27 0.33 -6.37
C ALA A 183 27.83 -0.78 -5.40
N CYS A 184 26.64 -1.34 -5.61
CA CYS A 184 26.12 -2.43 -4.79
C CYS A 184 26.39 -3.80 -5.41
N GLU A 185 26.62 -3.83 -6.73
CA GLU A 185 27.15 -4.98 -7.45
C GLU A 185 28.15 -4.49 -8.51
N ALA A 186 29.02 -5.37 -9.02
CA ALA A 186 30.11 -5.01 -9.92
C ALA A 186 29.61 -4.26 -11.19
N GLY A 187 29.81 -2.94 -11.21
CA GLY A 187 29.38 -2.05 -12.29
C GLY A 187 27.90 -1.66 -12.26
N TRP A 188 27.21 -1.89 -11.14
CA TRP A 188 25.80 -1.55 -10.95
C TRP A 188 25.61 -0.62 -9.74
N SER A 189 24.97 0.52 -10.01
CA SER A 189 24.67 1.55 -9.01
C SER A 189 23.77 1.00 -7.93
N CYS A 190 24.05 1.39 -6.69
CA CYS A 190 23.20 1.09 -5.55
C CYS A 190 21.76 1.58 -5.68
N ALA A 191 21.51 2.62 -6.49
CA ALA A 191 20.15 3.10 -6.77
C ALA A 191 19.23 1.99 -7.30
N TYR A 192 19.78 1.04 -8.07
CA TYR A 192 19.01 -0.05 -8.68
C TYR A 192 18.63 -1.15 -7.67
N ALA A 193 19.42 -1.33 -6.61
CA ALA A 193 19.17 -2.35 -5.58
C ALA A 193 18.35 -1.81 -4.39
N ASN A 194 18.38 -0.50 -4.17
CA ASN A 194 17.92 0.14 -2.94
C ASN A 194 16.63 0.94 -3.11
N THR A 195 16.07 0.99 -4.32
CA THR A 195 14.72 1.50 -4.54
C THR A 195 13.99 0.79 -5.68
N LEU A 196 12.68 0.69 -5.55
CA LEU A 196 11.74 0.31 -6.60
C LEU A 196 11.07 1.53 -7.23
N SER A 197 11.08 2.67 -6.53
CA SER A 197 10.28 3.85 -6.84
C SER A 197 11.12 4.86 -7.62
N TRP A 198 10.75 5.10 -8.86
CA TRP A 198 11.43 6.01 -9.77
C TRP A 198 10.46 7.07 -10.28
N ARG A 199 10.61 8.31 -9.81
CA ARG A 199 9.74 9.43 -10.19
C ARG A 199 9.88 9.77 -11.67
N THR A 200 11.10 9.66 -12.19
CA THR A 200 11.42 9.81 -13.61
C THR A 200 12.46 8.75 -13.99
N PRO A 201 12.77 8.56 -15.29
CA PRO A 201 13.76 7.56 -15.71
C PRO A 201 15.15 7.69 -15.07
N THR A 202 15.47 8.83 -14.47
CA THR A 202 16.79 9.11 -13.86
C THR A 202 16.67 9.64 -12.42
N ASN A 203 15.48 9.58 -11.82
CA ASN A 203 15.24 10.11 -10.46
C ASN A 203 14.66 9.02 -9.54
N PRO A 204 15.51 8.20 -8.91
CA PRO A 204 15.09 7.27 -7.88
C PRO A 204 14.62 8.02 -6.62
N LEU A 205 13.57 7.51 -5.99
CA LEU A 205 13.12 8.01 -4.69
C LEU A 205 13.73 7.15 -3.57
N PRO A 206 14.33 7.78 -2.53
CA PRO A 206 14.85 7.03 -1.40
C PRO A 206 13.70 6.38 -0.61
N MET A 207 13.89 5.11 -0.27
CA MET A 207 13.05 4.40 0.67
C MET A 207 13.51 4.67 2.10
N GLU A 208 12.56 4.92 3.01
CA GLU A 208 12.82 5.15 4.43
C GLU A 208 12.69 3.84 5.22
N ASN A 209 13.66 3.54 6.07
CA ASN A 209 13.69 2.34 6.90
C ASN A 209 13.68 2.64 8.40
N GLN A 210 13.60 3.91 8.80
CA GLN A 210 13.51 4.31 10.20
C GLN A 210 12.06 4.63 10.55
N PRO A 211 11.40 3.82 11.40
CA PRO A 211 10.00 4.03 11.77
C PRO A 211 9.72 5.44 12.32
N ARG A 212 10.67 6.00 13.08
CA ARG A 212 10.58 7.36 13.61
C ARG A 212 10.56 8.42 12.50
N ALA A 213 11.42 8.31 11.50
CA ALA A 213 11.45 9.24 10.37
C ALA A 213 10.18 9.14 9.52
N VAL A 214 9.62 7.93 9.35
CA VAL A 214 8.32 7.74 8.70
C VAL A 214 7.21 8.41 9.50
N PHE A 215 7.16 8.19 10.82
CA PHE A 215 6.19 8.85 11.69
C PHE A 215 6.28 10.38 11.59
N GLU A 216 7.49 10.93 11.64
CA GLU A 216 7.72 12.38 11.50
C GLU A 216 7.33 12.91 10.13
N ARG A 217 7.54 12.13 9.06
CA ARG A 217 7.08 12.47 7.71
C ARG A 217 5.55 12.50 7.61
N LEU A 218 4.85 11.61 8.31
CA LEU A 218 3.39 11.49 8.31
C LEU A 218 2.70 12.51 9.22
N PHE A 219 3.27 12.76 10.40
CA PHE A 219 2.59 13.50 11.48
C PHE A 219 3.37 14.74 11.93
N GLY A 220 4.69 14.76 11.78
CA GLY A 220 5.58 15.83 12.24
C GLY A 220 6.41 15.48 13.47
N ASP A 221 7.18 16.45 13.94
CA ASP A 221 8.04 16.31 15.15
C ASP A 221 7.26 16.46 16.47
N THR A 222 5.95 16.23 16.46
CA THR A 222 5.12 16.27 17.66
C THR A 222 5.13 14.90 18.32
N ASP A 223 5.12 14.87 19.65
CA ASP A 223 5.16 13.62 20.42
C ASP A 223 3.85 12.80 20.31
N SER A 224 2.82 13.34 19.66
CA SER A 224 1.53 12.68 19.46
C SER A 224 0.84 13.10 18.15
N THR A 225 -0.19 12.34 17.79
CA THR A 225 -1.09 12.58 16.64
C THR A 225 -2.33 13.41 17.00
N THR A 226 -2.31 14.18 18.11
CA THR A 226 -3.48 14.93 18.56
C THR A 226 -3.83 16.14 17.66
N PRO A 227 -5.11 16.55 17.60
CA PRO A 227 -5.54 17.70 16.80
C PRO A 227 -4.81 19.01 17.12
N GLU A 228 -4.53 19.29 18.39
CA GLU A 228 -3.87 20.53 18.83
C GLU A 228 -2.41 20.60 18.37
N ALA A 229 -1.70 19.48 18.46
CA ALA A 229 -0.31 19.35 18.00
C ALA A 229 -0.22 19.54 16.48
N ARG A 230 -1.19 18.99 15.73
CA ARG A 230 -1.29 19.16 14.28
C ARG A 230 -1.56 20.61 13.88
N LEU A 231 -2.48 21.31 14.57
CA LEU A 231 -2.85 22.70 14.26
C LEU A 231 -1.70 23.69 14.49
N ALA A 232 -0.94 23.54 15.58
CA ALA A 232 0.19 24.42 15.89
C ALA A 232 1.27 24.39 14.78
N ARG A 233 1.53 23.21 14.23
CA ARG A 233 2.53 23.01 13.16
C ARG A 233 2.14 23.65 11.84
N ILE A 234 0.89 23.51 11.41
CA ILE A 234 0.39 24.07 10.15
C ILE A 234 0.70 25.58 10.07
N GLN A 235 0.59 26.27 11.22
CA GLN A 235 0.87 27.69 11.33
C GLN A 235 2.37 28.01 11.19
N GLU A 236 3.25 27.15 11.70
CA GLU A 236 4.71 27.28 11.60
C GLU A 236 5.22 27.03 10.17
N ASP A 237 4.83 25.90 9.56
CA ASP A 237 5.28 25.50 8.22
C ASP A 237 4.88 26.55 7.14
N ARG A 238 3.70 27.16 7.30
CA ARG A 238 3.21 28.25 6.44
C ARG A 238 4.10 29.49 6.51
N SER A 239 4.54 29.87 7.70
CA SER A 239 5.39 31.05 7.89
C SER A 239 6.78 30.89 7.25
N ILE A 240 7.32 29.67 7.23
CA ILE A 240 8.62 29.38 6.62
C ILE A 240 8.50 29.42 5.09
N LEU A 241 7.44 28.83 4.54
CA LEU A 241 7.30 28.66 3.10
C LEU A 241 7.04 29.98 2.35
N ASP A 242 6.25 30.87 2.95
CA ASP A 242 5.98 32.20 2.41
C ASP A 242 7.28 33.02 2.22
N SER A 243 8.34 32.72 2.99
CA SER A 243 9.64 33.38 2.87
C SER A 243 10.53 32.86 1.73
N LEU A 244 10.31 31.64 1.23
CA LEU A 244 11.20 30.97 0.26
C LEU A 244 10.69 31.00 -1.19
N VAL A 245 9.37 31.03 -1.40
CA VAL A 245 8.75 30.90 -2.73
C VAL A 245 9.06 32.10 -3.65
N HIS A 246 9.33 33.28 -3.08
CA HIS A 246 9.59 34.50 -3.86
C HIS A 246 11.00 34.56 -4.48
N GLU A 247 11.98 33.77 -4.02
CA GLU A 247 13.37 33.87 -4.49
C GLU A 247 13.74 32.84 -5.58
N VAL A 248 13.00 31.73 -5.69
CA VAL A 248 13.41 30.60 -6.55
C VAL A 248 12.94 30.75 -8.01
N ALA A 249 11.81 31.43 -8.25
CA ALA A 249 11.23 31.57 -9.59
C ALA A 249 12.12 32.39 -10.55
N ASP A 250 12.76 33.45 -10.05
CA ASP A 250 13.63 34.32 -10.84
C ASP A 250 14.99 33.67 -11.13
N PHE A 251 15.47 32.81 -10.23
CA PHE A 251 16.75 32.11 -10.35
C PHE A 251 16.75 31.05 -11.46
N GLN A 252 15.61 30.38 -11.71
CA GLN A 252 15.50 29.33 -12.74
C GLN A 252 15.83 29.79 -14.17
N GLN A 253 15.53 31.04 -14.50
CA GLN A 253 15.71 31.55 -15.86
C GLN A 253 17.20 31.70 -16.23
N GLN A 254 18.10 31.75 -15.24
CA GLN A 254 19.52 32.04 -15.43
C GLN A 254 20.41 30.78 -15.43
N LEU A 255 19.83 29.60 -15.16
CA LEU A 255 20.61 28.37 -14.96
C LEU A 255 20.88 27.58 -16.25
N GLY A 256 22.04 26.93 -16.30
CA GLY A 256 22.40 25.96 -17.32
C GLY A 256 21.62 24.63 -17.20
N PRO A 257 21.64 23.78 -18.24
CA PRO A 257 20.77 22.58 -18.31
C PRO A 257 20.93 21.58 -17.16
N GLY A 258 22.15 21.38 -16.65
CA GLY A 258 22.40 20.47 -15.52
C GLY A 258 21.88 20.98 -14.18
N ASP A 259 21.96 22.29 -13.94
CA ASP A 259 21.47 22.93 -12.72
C ASP A 259 19.95 23.04 -12.72
N ARG A 260 19.33 23.18 -13.91
CA ARG A 260 17.86 23.15 -14.05
C ARG A 260 17.26 21.87 -13.51
N THR A 261 17.85 20.70 -13.76
CA THR A 261 17.35 19.42 -13.22
C THR A 261 17.33 19.42 -11.69
N LYS A 262 18.38 19.91 -11.04
CA LYS A 262 18.45 20.01 -9.57
C LYS A 262 17.43 20.99 -9.02
N VAL A 263 17.25 22.14 -9.69
CA VAL A 263 16.26 23.13 -9.26
C VAL A 263 14.83 22.64 -9.51
N THR A 264 14.57 21.86 -10.56
CA THR A 264 13.27 21.19 -10.75
C THR A 264 12.99 20.22 -9.61
N GLN A 265 13.96 19.38 -9.22
CA GLN A 265 13.81 18.49 -8.05
C GLN A 265 13.53 19.28 -6.76
N TYR A 266 14.22 20.42 -6.57
CA TYR A 266 13.98 21.30 -5.43
C TYR A 266 12.59 21.95 -5.45
N LEU A 267 12.12 22.41 -6.61
CA LEU A 267 10.76 22.95 -6.75
C LEU A 267 9.68 21.89 -6.55
N ASP A 268 9.90 20.66 -6.99
CA ASP A 268 8.98 19.55 -6.74
C ASP A 268 8.88 19.27 -5.23
N ALA A 269 10.00 19.34 -4.50
CA ALA A 269 10.01 19.25 -3.04
C ALA A 269 9.27 20.43 -2.38
N ILE A 270 9.38 21.66 -2.89
CA ILE A 270 8.61 22.82 -2.39
C ILE A 270 7.11 22.60 -2.60
N ARG A 271 6.69 22.15 -3.79
CA ARG A 271 5.27 21.85 -4.10
C ARG A 271 4.72 20.73 -3.22
N ASP A 272 5.55 19.73 -2.88
CA ASP A 272 5.17 18.71 -1.91
C ASP A 272 4.88 19.34 -0.55
N ILE A 273 5.69 20.30 -0.07
CA ILE A 273 5.45 20.98 1.20
C ILE A 273 4.22 21.90 1.13
N GLU A 274 4.02 22.65 0.05
CA GLU A 274 2.80 23.48 -0.16
C GLU A 274 1.53 22.62 -0.07
N ARG A 275 1.52 21.47 -0.73
CA ARG A 275 0.41 20.50 -0.64
C ARG A 275 0.19 20.05 0.79
N ARG A 276 1.26 19.77 1.54
CA ARG A 276 1.14 19.33 2.93
C ARG A 276 0.42 20.37 3.79
N ILE A 277 0.78 21.64 3.64
CA ILE A 277 0.14 22.74 4.38
C ILE A 277 -1.35 22.84 4.01
N GLN A 278 -1.66 22.86 2.71
CA GLN A 278 -3.05 22.97 2.23
C GLN A 278 -3.95 21.83 2.72
N PHE A 279 -3.47 20.58 2.64
CA PHE A 279 -4.25 19.42 3.09
C PHE A 279 -4.35 19.32 4.61
N ALA A 280 -3.30 19.67 5.34
CA ALA A 280 -3.33 19.67 6.79
C ALA A 280 -4.37 20.68 7.34
N GLU A 281 -4.52 21.85 6.72
CA GLU A 281 -5.58 22.81 7.06
C GLU A 281 -6.98 22.19 6.85
N ALA A 282 -7.18 21.53 5.70
CA ALA A 282 -8.46 20.93 5.33
C ALA A 282 -8.84 19.68 6.15
N GLN A 283 -7.87 18.98 6.74
CA GLN A 283 -8.07 17.71 7.48
C GLN A 283 -7.84 17.83 8.99
N SER A 284 -7.78 19.05 9.53
CA SER A 284 -7.46 19.31 10.95
C SER A 284 -8.46 18.74 11.95
N GLU A 285 -9.73 18.53 11.55
CA GLU A 285 -10.79 17.99 12.43
C GLU A 285 -10.90 16.44 12.45
N ARG A 286 -10.05 15.72 11.71
CA ARG A 286 -10.14 14.26 11.58
C ARG A 286 -9.51 13.56 12.81
N GLU A 287 -10.30 12.78 13.54
CA GLU A 287 -9.81 11.94 14.64
C GLU A 287 -8.94 10.80 14.10
N LEU A 288 -7.75 10.64 14.67
CA LEU A 288 -6.82 9.57 14.37
C LEU A 288 -6.64 8.67 15.60
N PRO A 289 -6.37 7.36 15.41
CA PRO A 289 -5.96 6.52 16.53
C PRO A 289 -4.72 7.11 17.20
N GLU A 290 -4.69 7.05 18.52
CA GLU A 290 -3.52 7.45 19.28
C GLU A 290 -2.40 6.43 19.03
N LEU A 291 -1.40 6.83 18.26
CA LEU A 291 -0.12 6.12 18.17
C LEU A 291 0.93 7.01 18.83
N ALA A 292 1.52 6.51 19.91
CA ALA A 292 2.68 7.16 20.50
C ALA A 292 3.82 7.18 19.48
N ARG A 293 4.47 8.35 19.34
CA ARG A 293 5.68 8.48 18.52
C ARG A 293 6.67 7.36 18.87
N PRO A 294 7.18 6.58 17.90
CA PRO A 294 8.16 5.54 18.19
C PRO A 294 9.39 6.15 18.89
N ALA A 295 9.56 5.83 20.18
CA ALA A 295 10.64 6.37 21.00
C ALA A 295 11.99 5.68 20.78
N GLY A 296 11.99 4.49 20.15
CA GLY A 296 13.16 3.65 19.90
C GLY A 296 13.72 3.73 18.47
N GLY A 297 14.87 3.09 18.26
CA GLY A 297 15.47 2.88 16.93
C GLY A 297 14.79 1.78 16.12
N ILE A 298 15.47 1.29 15.09
CA ILE A 298 15.02 0.14 14.28
C ILE A 298 14.82 -1.09 15.20
N PRO A 299 13.66 -1.78 15.16
CA PRO A 299 13.44 -3.00 15.94
C PRO A 299 14.44 -4.11 15.64
N ASP A 300 14.69 -4.99 16.62
CA ASP A 300 15.72 -6.03 16.54
C ASP A 300 15.37 -7.14 15.54
N THR A 301 14.10 -7.58 15.53
CA THR A 301 13.64 -8.64 14.62
C THR A 301 13.05 -8.09 13.34
N PHE A 302 13.13 -8.87 12.26
CA PHE A 302 12.52 -8.51 11.00
C PHE A 302 11.01 -8.36 11.15
N ALA A 303 10.36 -9.29 11.85
CA ALA A 303 8.92 -9.29 12.03
C ALA A 303 8.43 -8.03 12.76
N GLU A 304 9.08 -7.62 13.86
CA GLU A 304 8.70 -6.40 14.60
C GLU A 304 8.88 -5.15 13.74
N HIS A 305 9.99 -5.05 13.00
CA HIS A 305 10.22 -3.92 12.11
C HIS A 305 9.19 -3.86 10.97
N ALA A 306 8.94 -4.99 10.29
CA ALA A 306 7.94 -5.08 9.23
C ALA A 306 6.55 -4.69 9.72
N ARG A 307 6.11 -5.22 10.88
CA ARG A 307 4.80 -4.92 11.46
C ARG A 307 4.66 -3.46 11.84
N LEU A 308 5.68 -2.85 12.43
CA LEU A 308 5.67 -1.43 12.77
C LEU A 308 5.57 -0.55 11.51
N MET A 309 6.29 -0.89 10.45
CA MET A 309 6.20 -0.18 9.17
C MET A 309 4.84 -0.38 8.49
N PHE A 310 4.22 -1.56 8.63
CA PHE A 310 2.85 -1.80 8.20
C PHE A 310 1.84 -0.99 9.01
N ASP A 311 1.99 -0.89 10.34
CA ASP A 311 1.11 -0.07 11.19
C ASP A 311 1.14 1.41 10.74
N LEU A 312 2.31 1.94 10.40
CA LEU A 312 2.46 3.30 9.87
C LEU A 312 1.77 3.48 8.51
N GLN A 313 1.81 2.46 7.64
CA GLN A 313 1.07 2.48 6.36
C GLN A 313 -0.44 2.45 6.56
N VAL A 314 -0.94 1.61 7.48
CA VAL A 314 -2.37 1.56 7.84
C VAL A 314 -2.83 2.93 8.32
N LEU A 315 -2.09 3.56 9.21
CA LEU A 315 -2.41 4.92 9.69
C LEU A 315 -2.38 5.94 8.57
N ALA A 316 -1.39 5.87 7.66
CA ALA A 316 -1.31 6.77 6.52
C ALA A 316 -2.54 6.64 5.59
N PHE A 317 -3.01 5.42 5.35
CA PHE A 317 -4.22 5.17 4.56
C PHE A 317 -5.51 5.55 5.28
N GLN A 318 -5.62 5.24 6.57
CA GLN A 318 -6.78 5.59 7.41
C GLN A 318 -6.96 7.10 7.53
N ALA A 319 -5.84 7.82 7.67
CA ALA A 319 -5.81 9.28 7.73
C ALA A 319 -5.95 9.94 6.35
N ASP A 320 -5.91 9.17 5.25
CA ASP A 320 -5.83 9.66 3.87
C ASP A 320 -4.65 10.63 3.65
N LEU A 321 -3.51 10.36 4.31
CA LEU A 321 -2.27 11.13 4.17
C LEU A 321 -1.50 10.77 2.89
N THR A 322 -1.63 9.53 2.43
CA THR A 322 -1.24 9.07 1.10
C THR A 322 -2.25 8.03 0.61
N ARG A 323 -2.35 7.86 -0.70
CA ARG A 323 -3.09 6.75 -1.32
C ARG A 323 -2.18 5.76 -2.05
N VAL A 324 -0.87 5.99 -2.04
CA VAL A 324 0.12 5.12 -2.67
C VAL A 324 1.22 4.79 -1.66
N SER A 325 1.51 3.49 -1.48
CA SER A 325 2.66 3.04 -0.69
C SER A 325 3.42 1.92 -1.38
N THR A 326 4.74 2.02 -1.38
CA THR A 326 5.67 1.03 -1.90
C THR A 326 6.53 0.55 -0.75
N PHE A 327 6.58 -0.77 -0.53
CA PHE A 327 7.33 -1.36 0.57
C PHE A 327 8.28 -2.46 0.11
N MET A 328 9.58 -2.16 0.15
CA MET A 328 10.64 -3.12 -0.07
C MET A 328 10.97 -3.84 1.24
N MET A 329 10.33 -5.00 1.46
CA MET A 329 10.43 -5.72 2.73
C MET A 329 11.84 -6.25 2.98
N SER A 330 12.64 -6.48 1.94
CA SER A 330 14.09 -6.65 2.05
C SER A 330 14.70 -6.39 0.68
N ARG A 331 16.01 -6.12 0.66
CA ARG A 331 16.76 -5.88 -0.56
C ARG A 331 17.32 -7.16 -1.16
N GLU A 332 17.41 -7.12 -2.47
CA GLU A 332 18.27 -8.04 -3.21
C GLU A 332 19.70 -7.96 -2.65
N VAL A 333 20.38 -9.11 -2.59
CA VAL A 333 21.72 -9.28 -2.00
C VAL A 333 21.91 -8.89 -0.53
N SER A 334 20.85 -8.55 0.20
CA SER A 334 20.93 -8.19 1.62
C SER A 334 21.60 -9.29 2.47
N PRO A 335 22.54 -8.95 3.37
CA PRO A 335 23.19 -9.92 4.26
C PRO A 335 22.30 -10.32 5.45
N ARG A 336 21.03 -9.91 5.46
CA ARG A 336 20.08 -10.14 6.55
C ARG A 336 19.90 -11.63 6.85
N THR A 337 19.88 -11.93 8.15
CA THR A 337 19.54 -13.23 8.72
C THR A 337 18.18 -13.14 9.43
N TYR A 338 17.59 -14.30 9.78
CA TYR A 338 16.27 -14.39 10.41
C TYR A 338 16.35 -15.26 11.67
N PRO A 339 17.02 -14.77 12.74
CA PRO A 339 17.23 -15.52 13.97
C PRO A 339 15.93 -15.94 14.68
N GLU A 340 14.84 -15.17 14.53
CA GLU A 340 13.51 -15.50 15.04
C GLU A 340 12.94 -16.79 14.44
N LEU A 341 13.42 -17.20 13.26
CA LEU A 341 13.09 -18.47 12.62
C LEU A 341 14.09 -19.59 12.96
N GLY A 342 15.12 -19.30 13.76
CA GLY A 342 16.27 -20.18 13.96
C GLY A 342 17.13 -20.34 12.70
N ILE A 343 17.12 -19.34 11.80
CA ILE A 343 17.90 -19.35 10.54
C ILE A 343 19.07 -18.35 10.68
N PRO A 344 20.28 -18.82 11.02
CA PRO A 344 21.45 -17.95 11.14
C PRO A 344 22.10 -17.60 9.79
N ASP A 345 21.72 -18.31 8.72
CA ASP A 345 22.27 -18.11 7.38
C ASP A 345 21.76 -16.80 6.76
N PRO A 346 22.61 -16.03 6.05
CA PRO A 346 22.16 -14.87 5.27
C PRO A 346 21.20 -15.28 4.16
N HIS A 347 20.10 -14.54 4.00
CA HIS A 347 19.04 -14.85 3.03
C HIS A 347 19.58 -15.01 1.60
N HIS A 348 20.37 -14.05 1.13
CA HIS A 348 20.94 -14.12 -0.21
C HIS A 348 21.83 -15.37 -0.41
N GLY A 349 22.70 -15.69 0.55
CA GLY A 349 23.54 -16.89 0.45
C GLY A 349 22.72 -18.19 0.47
N MET A 350 21.65 -18.22 1.25
CA MET A 350 20.73 -19.35 1.35
C MET A 350 19.92 -19.56 0.07
N SER A 351 19.59 -18.49 -0.67
CA SER A 351 18.81 -18.60 -1.91
C SER A 351 19.57 -19.26 -3.06
N HIS A 352 20.91 -19.21 -3.03
CA HIS A 352 21.82 -20.04 -3.84
C HIS A 352 21.92 -21.46 -3.28
N HIS A 353 20.77 -22.14 -3.15
CA HIS A 353 20.63 -23.37 -2.38
C HIS A 353 21.34 -24.59 -2.98
N GLN A 354 21.79 -24.55 -4.23
CA GLN A 354 22.50 -25.64 -4.93
C GLN A 354 21.73 -26.97 -4.93
N ASN A 355 20.41 -26.91 -4.96
CA ASN A 355 19.51 -28.06 -4.80
C ASN A 355 19.68 -28.85 -3.48
N ARG A 356 20.29 -28.24 -2.46
CA ARG A 356 20.43 -28.87 -1.14
C ARG A 356 19.09 -28.83 -0.37
N PRO A 357 18.51 -29.98 0.03
CA PRO A 357 17.20 -30.03 0.66
C PRO A 357 17.07 -29.18 1.92
N GLU A 358 18.11 -29.14 2.76
CA GLU A 358 18.11 -28.37 4.00
C GLU A 358 18.04 -26.86 3.78
N GLN A 359 18.67 -26.35 2.71
CA GLN A 359 18.60 -24.94 2.36
C GLN A 359 17.25 -24.57 1.73
N ILE A 360 16.69 -25.46 0.91
CA ILE A 360 15.35 -25.30 0.33
C ILE A 360 14.29 -25.20 1.44
N VAL A 361 14.35 -26.07 2.45
CA VAL A 361 13.41 -26.04 3.59
C VAL A 361 13.52 -24.73 4.37
N LYS A 362 14.74 -24.23 4.62
CA LYS A 362 14.93 -22.94 5.29
C LYS A 362 14.41 -21.78 4.44
N LEU A 363 14.68 -21.76 3.14
CA LEU A 363 14.18 -20.74 2.23
C LEU A 363 12.64 -20.76 2.15
N ALA A 364 12.02 -21.93 2.05
CA ALA A 364 10.56 -22.07 2.08
C ALA A 364 9.95 -21.53 3.39
N LYS A 365 10.58 -21.84 4.54
CA LYS A 365 10.17 -21.30 5.85
C LYS A 365 10.26 -19.78 5.87
N LEU A 366 11.31 -19.21 5.29
CA LEU A 366 11.48 -17.77 5.18
C LEU A 366 10.47 -17.12 4.23
N ASN A 367 10.23 -17.70 3.05
CA ASN A 367 9.22 -17.21 2.11
C ASN A 367 7.83 -17.18 2.77
N ARG A 368 7.46 -18.23 3.52
CA ARG A 368 6.23 -18.26 4.31
C ARG A 368 6.22 -17.16 5.37
N HIS A 369 7.34 -16.92 6.06
CA HIS A 369 7.43 -15.88 7.08
C HIS A 369 7.21 -14.46 6.53
N HIS A 370 7.61 -14.19 5.28
CA HIS A 370 7.26 -12.93 4.62
C HIS A 370 5.75 -12.82 4.37
N ILE A 371 5.10 -13.90 3.94
CA ILE A 371 3.64 -13.95 3.79
C ILE A 371 2.92 -13.78 5.13
N GLU A 372 3.45 -14.31 6.23
CA GLU A 372 2.89 -14.08 7.58
C GLU A 372 2.90 -12.59 7.96
N GLN A 373 3.87 -11.80 7.50
CA GLN A 373 3.86 -10.35 7.74
C GLN A 373 2.87 -9.63 6.82
N LEU A 374 2.69 -10.11 5.58
CA LEU A 374 1.64 -9.61 4.69
C LEU A 374 0.24 -9.90 5.26
N VAL A 375 0.03 -11.07 5.85
CA VAL A 375 -1.22 -11.43 6.56
C VAL A 375 -1.50 -10.45 7.68
N TYR A 376 -0.51 -10.13 8.53
CA TYR A 376 -0.67 -9.11 9.58
C TYR A 376 -1.15 -7.77 9.01
N PHE A 377 -0.57 -7.32 7.89
CA PHE A 377 -0.98 -6.07 7.25
C PHE A 377 -2.42 -6.14 6.73
N ILE A 378 -2.80 -7.24 6.06
CA ILE A 378 -4.16 -7.45 5.56
C ILE A 378 -5.17 -7.48 6.72
N GLU A 379 -4.86 -8.17 7.83
CA GLU A 379 -5.68 -8.19 9.03
C GLU A 379 -5.93 -6.79 9.58
N LYS A 380 -4.89 -5.94 9.61
CA LYS A 380 -5.03 -4.53 10.03
C LYS A 380 -5.89 -3.71 9.08
N LEU A 381 -5.71 -3.88 7.77
CA LEU A 381 -6.51 -3.18 6.76
C LEU A 381 -7.99 -3.61 6.85
N GLU A 382 -8.25 -4.90 7.05
CA GLU A 382 -9.60 -5.44 7.21
C GLU A 382 -10.23 -4.96 8.53
N ALA A 383 -9.46 -4.87 9.62
CA ALA A 383 -9.95 -4.37 10.90
C ALA A 383 -10.19 -2.85 10.93
N THR A 384 -9.78 -2.11 9.89
CA THR A 384 -9.88 -0.64 9.86
C THR A 384 -11.04 -0.18 8.98
N PRO A 385 -12.11 0.41 9.55
CA PRO A 385 -13.25 0.90 8.78
C PRO A 385 -12.88 2.04 7.82
N ASP A 386 -13.45 2.03 6.62
CA ASP A 386 -13.34 3.12 5.62
C ASP A 386 -14.63 3.21 4.77
N GLY A 387 -15.46 4.21 5.06
CA GLY A 387 -16.78 4.35 4.44
C GLY A 387 -17.73 3.21 4.84
N ASP A 388 -18.32 2.55 3.83
CA ASP A 388 -19.23 1.40 4.01
C ASP A 388 -18.52 0.04 4.13
N GLY A 389 -17.18 0.03 4.11
CA GLY A 389 -16.36 -1.19 4.17
C GLY A 389 -15.10 -1.00 5.01
N THR A 390 -14.05 -1.73 4.66
CA THR A 390 -12.73 -1.71 5.32
C THR A 390 -11.68 -1.07 4.42
N LEU A 391 -10.51 -0.71 4.95
CA LEU A 391 -9.40 -0.30 4.08
C LEU A 391 -9.02 -1.41 3.08
N PHE A 392 -9.14 -2.69 3.45
CA PHE A 392 -8.85 -3.79 2.55
C PHE A 392 -9.85 -3.88 1.37
N ASP A 393 -11.07 -3.37 1.53
CA ASP A 393 -12.01 -3.17 0.43
C ASP A 393 -11.56 -2.12 -0.58
N GLN A 394 -10.83 -1.10 -0.12
CA GLN A 394 -10.46 0.06 -0.92
C GLN A 394 -9.05 -0.03 -1.52
N VAL A 395 -8.15 -0.77 -0.86
CA VAL A 395 -6.76 -0.94 -1.31
C VAL A 395 -6.68 -2.01 -2.40
N LEU A 396 -5.93 -1.69 -3.46
CA LEU A 396 -5.38 -2.64 -4.41
C LEU A 396 -3.94 -2.96 -4.03
N MET A 397 -3.63 -4.24 -3.83
CA MET A 397 -2.29 -4.69 -3.45
C MET A 397 -1.65 -5.51 -4.58
N GLN A 398 -0.41 -5.17 -4.92
CA GLN A 398 0.50 -6.05 -5.66
C GLN A 398 1.59 -6.53 -4.68
N TYR A 399 1.92 -7.81 -4.71
CA TYR A 399 3.00 -8.37 -3.88
C TYR A 399 3.80 -9.39 -4.69
N GLY A 400 5.12 -9.36 -4.62
CA GLY A 400 5.93 -10.38 -5.31
C GLY A 400 7.44 -10.20 -5.22
N CYS A 401 8.12 -10.92 -6.11
CA CYS A 401 9.58 -10.90 -6.28
C CYS A 401 9.92 -10.77 -7.77
N GLY A 402 11.02 -10.09 -8.09
CA GLY A 402 11.57 -9.99 -9.46
C GLY A 402 12.37 -11.22 -9.90
N ILE A 403 12.48 -12.24 -9.05
CA ILE A 403 13.13 -13.53 -9.32
C ILE A 403 12.18 -14.65 -8.92
N SER A 404 12.04 -15.69 -9.74
CA SER A 404 11.28 -16.89 -9.39
C SER A 404 12.16 -17.96 -8.75
N ASP A 405 13.37 -18.18 -9.28
CA ASP A 405 14.36 -19.11 -8.72
C ASP A 405 15.71 -18.40 -8.63
N SER A 406 16.17 -18.11 -7.41
CA SER A 406 17.47 -17.45 -7.21
C SER A 406 18.67 -18.36 -7.41
N ASN A 407 18.54 -19.67 -7.31
CA ASN A 407 19.64 -20.59 -7.58
C ASN A 407 19.97 -20.66 -9.08
N GLN A 408 19.00 -20.35 -9.94
CA GLN A 408 19.15 -20.28 -11.40
C GLN A 408 19.03 -18.86 -11.98
N HIS A 409 18.76 -17.85 -11.15
CA HIS A 409 18.47 -16.47 -11.55
C HIS A 409 17.38 -16.36 -12.62
N LEU A 410 16.26 -17.06 -12.41
CA LEU A 410 15.15 -17.03 -13.37
C LEU A 410 14.25 -15.80 -13.17
N HIS A 411 14.03 -15.06 -14.25
CA HIS A 411 13.10 -13.92 -14.32
C HIS A 411 11.79 -14.28 -15.06
N VAL A 412 11.45 -15.56 -15.13
CA VAL A 412 10.24 -16.10 -15.75
C VAL A 412 9.36 -16.78 -14.72
N ASN A 413 8.06 -16.84 -14.98
CA ASN A 413 7.03 -17.32 -14.05
C ASN A 413 7.17 -16.69 -12.65
N LEU A 414 7.23 -15.35 -12.61
CA LEU A 414 7.45 -14.58 -11.39
C LEU A 414 6.36 -14.83 -10.34
N PRO A 415 6.70 -14.91 -9.05
CA PRO A 415 5.73 -15.08 -7.98
C PRO A 415 5.02 -13.76 -7.69
N VAL A 416 3.85 -13.58 -8.30
CA VAL A 416 3.03 -12.36 -8.10
C VAL A 416 1.66 -12.71 -7.54
N LEU A 417 1.29 -11.99 -6.49
CA LEU A 417 0.00 -12.01 -5.83
C LEU A 417 -0.65 -10.63 -5.95
N VAL A 418 -1.92 -10.62 -6.35
CA VAL A 418 -2.78 -9.44 -6.25
C VAL A 418 -3.82 -9.70 -5.16
N ALA A 419 -4.02 -8.71 -4.29
CA ALA A 419 -4.97 -8.83 -3.18
C ALA A 419 -5.77 -7.53 -2.97
N GLY A 420 -6.84 -7.64 -2.20
CA GLY A 420 -7.71 -6.51 -1.84
C GLY A 420 -8.96 -6.42 -2.70
N GLY A 421 -9.77 -5.40 -2.42
CA GLY A 421 -11.05 -5.21 -3.10
C GLY A 421 -10.98 -4.28 -4.30
N ALA A 422 -10.05 -3.31 -4.30
CA ALA A 422 -10.04 -2.20 -5.26
C ALA A 422 -11.45 -1.60 -5.48
N ALA A 423 -12.23 -1.47 -4.41
CA ALA A 423 -13.65 -1.14 -4.42
C ALA A 423 -14.52 -2.01 -5.35
N GLY A 424 -14.32 -3.33 -5.31
CA GLY A 424 -15.04 -4.31 -6.13
C GLY A 424 -14.56 -4.40 -7.58
N ARG A 425 -13.43 -3.76 -7.94
CA ARG A 425 -12.89 -3.77 -9.31
C ARG A 425 -12.06 -5.01 -9.62
N ILE A 426 -11.68 -5.80 -8.63
CA ILE A 426 -10.98 -7.07 -8.82
C ILE A 426 -11.82 -8.22 -8.27
N LYS A 427 -11.85 -9.32 -9.01
CA LYS A 427 -12.45 -10.57 -8.58
C LYS A 427 -11.36 -11.55 -8.15
N GLY A 428 -11.20 -11.70 -6.83
CA GLY A 428 -10.29 -12.67 -6.21
C GLY A 428 -10.80 -14.11 -6.24
N GLY A 429 -10.27 -14.95 -5.36
CA GLY A 429 -10.58 -16.38 -5.26
C GLY A 429 -10.00 -17.22 -6.40
N ARG A 430 -8.99 -16.73 -7.13
CA ARG A 430 -8.55 -17.35 -8.38
C ARG A 430 -7.03 -17.46 -8.54
N HIS A 431 -6.62 -18.50 -9.26
CA HIS A 431 -5.32 -18.63 -9.90
C HIS A 431 -5.49 -18.31 -11.39
N LEU A 432 -4.91 -17.20 -11.85
CA LEU A 432 -4.91 -16.79 -13.24
C LEU A 432 -3.58 -17.21 -13.89
N ARG A 433 -3.64 -18.15 -14.82
CA ARG A 433 -2.48 -18.53 -15.62
C ARG A 433 -2.50 -17.73 -16.91
N VAL A 434 -1.55 -16.81 -17.05
CA VAL A 434 -1.34 -16.11 -18.33
C VAL A 434 -0.47 -16.95 -19.26
N VAL A 435 -0.33 -16.52 -20.52
CA VAL A 435 0.62 -17.15 -21.44
C VAL A 435 2.02 -17.06 -20.83
N GLU A 436 2.80 -18.13 -20.93
CA GLU A 436 4.18 -18.13 -20.43
C GLU A 436 4.97 -16.97 -21.02
N GLU A 437 5.81 -16.37 -20.20
CA GLU A 437 6.62 -15.18 -20.53
C GLU A 437 5.80 -13.93 -20.87
N THR A 438 4.55 -13.83 -20.39
CA THR A 438 3.79 -12.58 -20.46
C THR A 438 4.52 -11.51 -19.62
N PRO A 439 4.82 -10.31 -20.16
CA PRO A 439 5.47 -9.26 -19.38
C PRO A 439 4.72 -8.93 -18.08
N LEU A 440 5.44 -8.83 -16.97
CA LEU A 440 4.92 -8.38 -15.67
C LEU A 440 4.19 -7.04 -15.81
N THR A 441 4.74 -6.16 -16.63
CA THR A 441 4.16 -4.86 -16.95
C THR A 441 2.78 -4.94 -17.60
N ASN A 442 2.41 -6.05 -18.26
CA ASN A 442 1.04 -6.25 -18.75
C ASN A 442 0.03 -6.38 -17.60
N LEU A 443 0.42 -7.02 -16.49
CA LEU A 443 -0.42 -7.04 -15.28
C LEU A 443 -0.50 -5.63 -14.70
N GLN A 444 0.63 -4.92 -14.61
CA GLN A 444 0.69 -3.60 -14.00
C GLN A 444 -0.12 -2.54 -14.78
N VAL A 445 -0.13 -2.58 -16.11
CA VAL A 445 -1.03 -1.78 -16.95
C VAL A 445 -2.49 -2.05 -16.59
N ALA A 446 -2.86 -3.33 -16.45
CA ALA A 446 -4.22 -3.71 -16.08
C ALA A 446 -4.59 -3.28 -14.64
N LEU A 447 -3.64 -3.31 -13.70
CA LEU A 447 -3.85 -2.82 -12.33
C LEU A 447 -4.01 -1.30 -12.28
N LEU A 448 -3.20 -0.56 -13.04
CA LEU A 448 -3.33 0.90 -13.17
C LEU A 448 -4.68 1.30 -13.77
N GLU A 449 -5.22 0.53 -14.73
CA GLU A 449 -6.59 0.71 -15.21
C GLU A 449 -7.62 0.54 -14.09
N LYS A 450 -7.44 -0.44 -13.18
CA LYS A 450 -8.33 -0.60 -12.00
C LYS A 450 -8.23 0.53 -10.99
N LEU A 451 -7.13 1.28 -11.00
CA LEU A 451 -6.93 2.46 -10.18
C LEU A 451 -7.46 3.76 -10.81
N ASP A 452 -8.18 3.69 -11.94
CA ASP A 452 -8.55 4.86 -12.77
C ASP A 452 -7.33 5.65 -13.30
N VAL A 453 -6.21 4.98 -13.53
CA VAL A 453 -4.97 5.54 -14.09
C VAL A 453 -4.63 4.84 -15.42
N PRO A 454 -5.47 4.93 -16.46
CA PRO A 454 -5.20 4.22 -17.71
C PRO A 454 -3.94 4.79 -18.38
N ILE A 455 -3.07 3.88 -18.82
CA ILE A 455 -1.87 4.18 -19.60
C ILE A 455 -1.81 3.27 -20.82
N GLU A 456 -1.15 3.73 -21.89
CA GLU A 456 -1.00 2.93 -23.11
C GLU A 456 0.05 1.81 -22.95
N SER A 457 1.13 2.09 -22.22
CA SER A 457 2.24 1.15 -22.03
C SER A 457 3.05 1.49 -20.78
N LEU A 458 3.65 0.48 -20.16
CA LEU A 458 4.66 0.58 -19.12
C LEU A 458 5.83 -0.34 -19.49
N GLY A 459 7.06 0.18 -19.49
CA GLY A 459 8.23 -0.66 -19.71
C GLY A 459 8.17 -1.47 -21.01
N ASP A 460 8.31 -2.79 -20.87
CA ASP A 460 8.24 -3.80 -21.93
C ASP A 460 6.81 -4.31 -22.23
N SER A 461 5.77 -3.64 -21.72
CA SER A 461 4.39 -4.10 -21.88
C SER A 461 4.00 -4.22 -23.35
N THR A 462 3.31 -5.31 -23.68
CA THR A 462 2.73 -5.59 -25.01
C THR A 462 1.21 -5.52 -25.01
N GLY A 463 0.59 -5.25 -23.86
CA GLY A 463 -0.85 -5.09 -23.68
C GLY A 463 -1.23 -5.10 -22.20
N ALA A 464 -2.53 -5.33 -21.92
CA ALA A 464 -3.03 -5.47 -20.56
C ALA A 464 -3.47 -6.92 -20.30
N VAL A 465 -3.16 -7.46 -19.12
CA VAL A 465 -3.74 -8.75 -18.67
C VAL A 465 -5.26 -8.62 -18.57
N LYS A 466 -5.97 -9.54 -19.21
CA LYS A 466 -7.44 -9.57 -19.22
C LYS A 466 -7.98 -10.34 -18.00
N HIS A 467 -9.29 -10.25 -17.78
CA HIS A 467 -10.02 -11.07 -16.78
C HIS A 467 -9.69 -10.81 -15.29
N LEU A 468 -9.15 -9.62 -14.94
CA LEU A 468 -8.99 -9.23 -13.53
C LEU A 468 -10.34 -9.03 -12.80
N SER A 469 -11.38 -8.59 -13.51
CA SER A 469 -12.72 -8.30 -12.96
C SER A 469 -13.81 -9.28 -13.41
N GLY A 470 -13.53 -10.14 -14.39
CA GLY A 470 -14.49 -11.04 -15.04
C GLY A 470 -13.92 -12.43 -15.26
N VAL A 471 -14.78 -13.42 -15.55
CA VAL A 471 -14.37 -14.78 -15.94
C VAL A 471 -13.67 -14.73 -17.29
#